data_AF-A0A7S2PS71-F1
#
_entry.id   AF-A0A7S2PS71-F1
#
_cell.length_a   1.000
_cell.length_b   1.000
_cell.length_c   1.000
_cell.angle_alpha   90.00
_cell.angle_beta   90.00
_cell.angle_gamma   90.00
#
_symmetry.space_group_name_H-M   'P 1'
#
loop_
_entity.id
_entity.type
_entity.pdbx_description
1 polymer ?
#
loop_
_entity_poly.entity_id
_entity_poly.type
_entity_poly.pdbx_seq_one_letter_code
_entity_poly.pdbx_strand_id
1 'polypeptide(L)'
;MVLVFFHTIFAGHVKLHAMANWGVNHMLIEDSVLQRCAVTTTAYNFFGHTRFPAYARAWYRLGVSAHDFSRIDQVIDHGVKAGVRAHSETRQLMRHSDLCNFVVKIRKQFMRAFEKHEERMLGIDMEALFVGTVLHSLDHQHFEWNIEDPLWLVPVCPDFAALAEFGRFVHAGFLKDIWTVPFPRKYRETTHPFFAEVYRRAARINKRLADQMDICIIK
;
A
#
# COMPACT_ATOMS: atom_id res chain seq x y z
N MET A 1 -13.11 -4.14 -15.36
CA MET A 1 -11.71 -4.12 -14.89
C MET A 1 -11.20 -2.70 -14.67
N VAL A 2 -11.22 -1.81 -15.67
CA VAL A 2 -10.74 -0.41 -15.55
C VAL A 2 -11.29 0.32 -14.32
N LEU A 3 -12.60 0.28 -14.07
CA LEU A 3 -13.20 0.94 -12.90
C LEU A 3 -12.70 0.38 -11.57
N VAL A 4 -12.57 -0.94 -11.46
CA VAL A 4 -12.07 -1.60 -10.24
C VAL A 4 -10.61 -1.22 -10.01
N PHE A 5 -9.81 -1.20 -11.08
CA PHE A 5 -8.41 -0.83 -11.01
C PHE A 5 -8.21 0.64 -10.60
N PHE A 6 -8.96 1.54 -11.24
CA PHE A 6 -8.92 2.96 -10.90
C PHE A 6 -9.43 3.23 -9.48
N HIS A 7 -10.50 2.54 -9.06
CA HIS A 7 -10.98 2.59 -7.68
C HIS A 7 -9.87 2.18 -6.73
N THR A 8 -9.11 1.13 -7.02
CA THR A 8 -8.06 0.77 -6.08
C THR A 8 -6.95 1.81 -6.03
N ILE A 9 -6.40 2.28 -7.17
CA ILE A 9 -5.34 3.29 -7.17
C ILE A 9 -5.71 4.53 -6.35
N PHE A 10 -6.96 5.00 -6.46
CA PHE A 10 -7.36 6.25 -5.83
C PHE A 10 -8.31 6.10 -4.65
N ALA A 11 -9.48 5.52 -4.84
CA ALA A 11 -10.50 5.50 -3.79
C ALA A 11 -10.14 4.57 -2.62
N GLY A 12 -9.39 3.49 -2.89
CA GLY A 12 -8.92 2.55 -1.87
C GLY A 12 -7.54 2.91 -1.33
N HIS A 13 -6.55 2.92 -2.21
CA HIS A 13 -5.13 2.91 -1.86
C HIS A 13 -4.66 4.17 -1.13
N VAL A 14 -5.14 5.35 -1.53
CA VAL A 14 -4.75 6.62 -0.85
C VAL A 14 -5.17 6.64 0.63
N LYS A 15 -6.21 5.90 1.01
CA LYS A 15 -6.65 5.78 2.40
C LYS A 15 -5.66 4.95 3.22
N LEU A 16 -5.06 3.92 2.61
CA LEU A 16 -4.01 3.13 3.24
C LEU A 16 -2.80 4.02 3.56
N HIS A 17 -2.37 4.85 2.60
CA HIS A 17 -1.30 5.82 2.81
C HIS A 17 -1.64 6.85 3.89
N ALA A 18 -2.83 7.44 3.82
CA ALA A 18 -3.27 8.43 4.81
C ALA A 18 -3.28 7.85 6.23
N MET A 19 -3.81 6.64 6.40
CA MET A 19 -3.84 5.96 7.69
C MET A 19 -2.44 5.55 8.17
N ALA A 20 -1.58 5.06 7.27
CA ALA A 20 -0.23 4.60 7.62
C ALA A 20 0.68 5.69 8.20
N ASN A 21 0.40 6.98 7.95
CA ASN A 21 1.12 8.09 8.60
C ASN A 21 1.00 8.07 10.13
N TRP A 22 -0.08 7.52 10.68
CA TRP A 22 -0.26 7.34 12.12
C TRP A 22 0.49 6.11 12.66
N GLY A 23 0.97 5.24 11.76
CA GLY A 23 1.70 4.02 12.08
C GLY A 23 3.21 4.23 12.19
N VAL A 24 3.68 5.48 12.20
CA VAL A 24 5.11 5.81 12.24
C VAL A 24 5.37 7.02 13.13
N ASN A 25 6.49 7.01 13.87
CA ASN A 25 6.89 8.13 14.70
C ASN A 25 8.41 8.24 14.84
N HIS A 26 9.06 8.99 13.94
CA HIS A 26 10.52 9.10 13.94
C HIS A 26 11.10 9.83 15.18
N MET A 27 10.29 10.55 15.96
CA MET A 27 10.75 11.38 17.07
C MET A 27 10.85 10.62 18.40
N LEU A 28 10.00 9.61 18.60
CA LEU A 28 9.92 8.84 19.86
C LEU A 28 10.52 7.44 19.77
N ILE A 29 10.87 6.99 18.57
CA ILE A 29 11.44 5.67 18.33
C ILE A 29 12.96 5.75 18.47
N GLU A 30 13.56 4.91 19.32
CA GLU A 30 15.01 4.76 19.43
C GLU A 30 15.57 3.69 18.47
N ASP A 31 14.74 2.72 18.06
CA ASP A 31 15.16 1.64 17.18
C ASP A 31 15.45 2.16 15.76
N SER A 32 16.70 1.98 15.31
CA SER A 32 17.17 2.49 14.02
C SER A 32 16.42 1.93 12.80
N VAL A 33 15.90 0.70 12.87
CA VAL A 33 15.12 0.09 11.78
C VAL A 33 13.78 0.80 11.67
N LEU A 34 13.10 0.97 12.81
CA LEU A 34 11.82 1.66 12.85
C LEU A 34 11.94 3.15 12.49
N GLN A 35 13.01 3.83 12.89
CA GLN A 35 13.27 5.22 12.47
C GLN A 35 13.39 5.33 10.94
N ARG A 36 14.16 4.45 10.29
CA ARG A 36 14.28 4.43 8.82
C ARG A 36 12.93 4.17 8.16
N CYS A 37 12.16 3.21 8.67
CA CYS A 37 10.81 2.91 8.19
C CYS A 37 9.89 4.13 8.30
N ALA A 38 9.98 4.87 9.40
CA ALA A 38 9.20 6.06 9.64
C ALA A 38 9.54 7.20 8.66
N VAL A 39 10.84 7.49 8.49
CA VAL A 39 11.30 8.51 7.54
C VAL A 39 10.91 8.14 6.11
N THR A 40 11.13 6.89 5.71
CA THR A 40 10.79 6.41 4.36
C THR A 40 9.29 6.49 4.09
N THR A 41 8.45 5.98 4.99
CA THR A 41 6.99 6.03 4.85
C THR A 41 6.50 7.47 4.74
N THR A 42 6.99 8.35 5.62
CA THR A 42 6.59 9.77 5.63
C THR A 42 7.00 10.46 4.33
N ALA A 43 8.25 10.25 3.88
CA ALA A 43 8.76 10.85 2.65
C ALA A 43 8.01 10.32 1.42
N TYR A 44 7.77 9.01 1.33
CA TYR A 44 7.06 8.38 0.22
C TYR A 44 5.63 8.91 0.12
N ASN A 45 4.90 8.94 1.24
CA ASN A 45 3.54 9.48 1.29
C ASN A 45 3.51 10.96 0.91
N PHE A 46 4.47 11.75 1.39
CA PHE A 46 4.60 13.15 1.01
C PHE A 46 4.84 13.33 -0.50
N PHE A 47 5.75 12.56 -1.10
CA PHE A 47 6.01 12.61 -2.54
C PHE A 47 4.80 12.17 -3.37
N GLY A 48 4.14 11.09 -2.96
CA GLY A 48 2.92 10.59 -3.60
C GLY A 48 1.78 11.61 -3.59
N HIS A 49 1.64 12.41 -2.52
CA HIS A 49 0.61 13.44 -2.46
C HIS A 49 1.00 14.74 -3.18
N THR A 50 2.23 15.22 -3.00
CA THR A 50 2.63 16.58 -3.42
C THR A 50 3.32 16.64 -4.78
N ARG A 51 4.04 15.59 -5.18
CA ARG A 51 4.84 15.59 -6.42
C ARG A 51 4.19 14.80 -7.53
N PHE A 52 3.49 13.72 -7.22
CA PHE A 52 2.82 12.89 -8.22
C PHE A 52 1.86 13.67 -9.14
N PRO A 53 1.03 14.64 -8.67
CA PRO A 53 0.21 15.45 -9.57
C PRO A 53 1.03 16.27 -10.59
N ALA A 54 2.23 16.71 -10.21
CA ALA A 54 3.12 17.41 -11.13
C ALA A 54 3.67 16.46 -12.21
N TYR A 55 4.02 15.22 -11.86
CA TYR A 55 4.43 14.20 -12.83
C TYR A 55 3.29 13.83 -13.78
N ALA A 56 2.08 13.63 -13.27
CA ALA A 56 0.90 13.32 -14.08
C ALA A 56 0.61 14.41 -15.11
N ARG A 57 0.76 15.69 -14.72
CA ARG A 57 0.66 16.85 -15.63
C ARG A 57 1.78 16.89 -16.67
N ALA A 58 3.00 16.50 -16.30
CA ALA A 58 4.14 16.49 -17.20
C ALA A 58 3.95 15.47 -18.33
N TRP A 59 3.34 14.30 -18.05
CA TRP A 59 3.06 13.29 -19.08
C TRP A 59 2.25 13.83 -20.25
N TYR A 60 1.20 14.60 -19.98
CA TYR A 60 0.41 15.25 -21.03
C TYR A 60 1.20 16.31 -21.79
N ARG A 61 1.92 17.19 -21.07
CA ARG A 61 2.71 18.27 -21.67
C ARG A 61 3.85 17.78 -22.58
N LEU A 62 4.40 16.61 -22.26
CA LEU A 62 5.46 15.97 -23.04
C LEU A 62 4.90 15.12 -24.19
N GLY A 63 3.57 15.02 -24.35
CA GLY A 63 2.93 14.20 -25.38
C GLY A 63 3.01 12.69 -25.09
N VAL A 64 3.35 12.30 -23.87
CA VAL A 64 3.44 10.90 -23.45
C VAL A 64 2.05 10.32 -23.18
N SER A 65 1.12 11.14 -22.69
CA SER A 65 -0.29 10.77 -22.47
C SER A 65 -1.22 11.56 -23.39
N ALA A 66 -2.31 10.91 -23.83
CA ALA A 66 -3.36 11.54 -24.62
C ALA A 66 -4.32 12.40 -23.78
N HIS A 67 -4.42 12.17 -22.47
CA HIS A 67 -5.35 12.86 -21.58
C HIS A 67 -4.63 13.76 -20.56
N ASP A 68 -5.26 14.88 -20.19
CA ASP A 68 -4.73 15.77 -19.16
C ASP A 68 -5.10 15.28 -17.75
N PHE A 69 -4.10 14.92 -16.96
CA PHE A 69 -4.23 14.52 -15.56
C PHE A 69 -3.88 15.63 -14.57
N SER A 70 -3.91 16.90 -14.99
CA SER A 70 -3.54 18.05 -14.16
C SER A 70 -4.36 18.22 -12.87
N ARG A 71 -5.54 17.60 -12.79
CA ARG A 71 -6.49 17.62 -11.65
C ARG A 71 -6.54 16.31 -10.84
N ILE A 72 -5.52 15.47 -10.96
CA ILE A 72 -5.49 14.17 -10.27
C ILE A 72 -5.46 14.30 -8.74
N ASP A 73 -4.95 15.43 -8.23
CA ASP A 73 -5.01 15.83 -6.83
C ASP A 73 -6.46 15.83 -6.28
N GLN A 74 -7.42 16.28 -7.09
CA GLN A 74 -8.83 16.30 -6.69
C GLN A 74 -9.41 14.89 -6.53
N VAL A 75 -8.90 13.93 -7.31
CA VAL A 75 -9.30 12.52 -7.20
C VAL A 75 -8.72 11.89 -5.92
N ILE A 76 -7.46 12.21 -5.61
CA ILE A 76 -6.79 11.80 -4.37
C ILE A 76 -7.56 12.36 -3.16
N ASP A 77 -7.80 13.67 -3.15
CA ASP A 77 -8.55 14.37 -2.09
C ASP A 77 -9.95 13.79 -1.90
N HIS A 78 -10.65 13.51 -3.00
CA HIS A 78 -11.97 12.89 -2.94
C HIS A 78 -11.89 11.49 -2.32
N GLY A 79 -10.91 10.69 -2.71
CA GLY A 79 -10.65 9.38 -2.13
C GLY A 79 -10.44 9.46 -0.62
N VAL A 80 -9.55 10.35 -0.16
CA VAL A 80 -9.29 10.55 1.27
C VAL A 80 -10.57 11.00 2.01
N LYS A 81 -11.27 12.02 1.50
CA LYS A 81 -12.48 12.60 2.13
C LYS A 81 -13.66 11.62 2.19
N ALA A 82 -13.76 10.68 1.25
CA ALA A 82 -14.82 9.67 1.25
C ALA A 82 -14.75 8.71 2.46
N GLY A 83 -13.60 8.65 3.16
CA GLY A 83 -13.41 7.81 4.34
C GLY A 83 -13.50 6.32 4.06
N VAL A 84 -13.37 5.50 5.11
CA VAL A 84 -13.48 4.04 5.00
C VAL A 84 -14.91 3.63 5.33
N ARG A 85 -15.59 2.99 4.37
CA ARG A 85 -16.90 2.39 4.62
C ARG A 85 -16.73 1.11 5.42
N ALA A 86 -17.54 0.95 6.45
CA ALA A 86 -17.59 -0.29 7.22
C ALA A 86 -18.18 -1.42 6.36
N HIS A 87 -17.43 -2.51 6.22
CA HIS A 87 -17.89 -3.73 5.59
C HIS A 87 -17.84 -4.85 6.64
N SER A 88 -18.94 -5.09 7.36
CA SER A 88 -19.00 -6.06 8.46
C SER A 88 -18.80 -7.50 8.00
N GLU A 89 -19.18 -7.81 6.76
CA GLU A 89 -19.26 -9.18 6.24
C GLU A 89 -17.95 -9.73 5.66
N THR A 90 -16.80 -9.18 6.04
CA THR A 90 -15.48 -9.63 5.54
C THR A 90 -15.22 -11.12 5.81
N ARG A 91 -15.78 -11.68 6.88
CA ARG A 91 -15.66 -13.13 7.18
C ARG A 91 -16.31 -14.01 6.11
N GLN A 92 -17.38 -13.53 5.46
CA GLN A 92 -18.05 -14.28 4.39
C GLN A 92 -17.16 -14.41 3.15
N LEU A 93 -16.26 -13.43 2.93
CA LEU A 93 -15.34 -13.41 1.80
C LEU A 93 -14.12 -14.33 1.99
N MET A 94 -13.83 -14.76 3.22
CA MET A 94 -12.64 -15.58 3.52
C MET A 94 -12.62 -16.90 2.74
N ARG A 95 -13.79 -17.50 2.45
CA ARG A 95 -13.87 -18.75 1.66
C ARG A 95 -13.66 -18.53 0.15
N HIS A 96 -13.67 -17.28 -0.31
CA HIS A 96 -13.57 -16.90 -1.72
C HIS A 96 -12.27 -16.15 -2.04
N SER A 97 -11.51 -15.74 -1.03
CA SER A 97 -10.29 -14.95 -1.21
C SER A 97 -9.22 -15.34 -0.20
N ASP A 98 -8.11 -15.89 -0.70
CA ASP A 98 -6.93 -16.20 0.11
C ASP A 98 -6.38 -14.96 0.80
N LEU A 99 -6.42 -13.81 0.12
CA LEU A 99 -5.99 -12.53 0.68
C LEU A 99 -6.87 -12.14 1.88
N CYS A 100 -8.20 -12.21 1.72
CA CYS A 100 -9.11 -11.90 2.82
C CYS A 100 -8.94 -12.86 4.00
N ASN A 101 -8.86 -14.17 3.73
CA ASN A 101 -8.60 -15.20 4.74
C ASN A 101 -7.28 -14.95 5.49
N PHE A 102 -6.22 -14.60 4.77
CA PHE A 102 -4.93 -14.27 5.35
C PHE A 102 -5.00 -13.01 6.22
N VAL A 103 -5.47 -11.88 5.68
CA VAL A 103 -5.57 -10.59 6.38
C VAL A 103 -6.36 -10.71 7.68
N VAL A 104 -7.54 -11.36 7.65
CA VAL A 104 -8.38 -11.54 8.83
C VAL A 104 -7.67 -12.35 9.91
N LYS A 105 -6.94 -13.40 9.53
CA LYS A 105 -6.21 -14.26 10.48
C LYS A 105 -4.96 -13.58 11.05
N ILE A 106 -4.17 -12.91 10.22
CA ILE A 106 -2.92 -12.29 10.67
C ILE A 106 -3.19 -11.07 11.54
N ARG A 107 -4.28 -10.30 11.32
CA ARG A 107 -4.59 -9.11 12.11
C ARG A 107 -4.58 -9.38 13.61
N LYS A 108 -5.27 -10.42 14.08
CA LYS A 108 -5.29 -10.79 15.51
C LYS A 108 -3.89 -11.12 16.05
N GLN A 109 -3.08 -11.79 15.24
CA GLN A 109 -1.72 -12.19 15.63
C GLN A 109 -0.75 -11.00 15.63
N PHE A 110 -0.96 -10.04 14.74
CA PHE A 110 -0.24 -8.78 14.66
C PHE A 110 -0.50 -7.95 15.91
N MET A 111 -1.77 -7.74 16.28
CA MET A 111 -2.11 -6.91 17.46
C MET A 111 -1.48 -7.46 18.73
N ARG A 112 -1.60 -8.77 18.95
CA ARG A 112 -0.97 -9.45 20.10
C ARG A 112 0.56 -9.37 20.09
N ALA A 113 1.17 -9.31 18.91
CA ALA A 113 2.61 -9.12 18.82
C ALA A 113 2.97 -7.68 19.14
N PHE A 114 2.17 -6.71 18.69
CA PHE A 114 2.42 -5.30 18.94
C PHE A 114 2.35 -4.99 20.44
N GLU A 115 1.29 -5.44 21.12
CA GLU A 115 1.12 -5.31 22.58
C GLU A 115 2.34 -5.84 23.38
N LYS A 116 2.99 -6.89 22.87
CA LYS A 116 4.18 -7.49 23.51
C LYS A 116 5.46 -6.65 23.33
N HIS A 117 5.51 -5.83 22.29
CA HIS A 117 6.66 -4.98 21.94
C HIS A 117 6.30 -3.49 22.03
N GLU A 118 5.21 -3.14 22.73
CA GLU A 118 4.64 -1.78 22.78
C GLU A 118 5.65 -0.76 23.31
N GLU A 119 6.52 -1.19 24.23
CA GLU A 119 7.58 -0.34 24.80
C GLU A 119 8.59 0.14 23.76
N ARG A 120 8.72 -0.56 22.64
CA ARG A 120 9.61 -0.20 21.50
C ARG A 120 8.88 0.57 20.40
N MET A 121 7.56 0.69 20.50
CA MET A 121 6.66 1.24 19.47
C MET A 121 6.01 2.54 19.94
N LEU A 122 6.72 3.34 20.74
CA LEU A 122 6.18 4.54 21.36
C LEU A 122 5.63 5.53 20.32
N GLY A 123 4.37 5.91 20.52
CA GLY A 123 3.67 6.86 19.65
C GLY A 123 3.33 6.32 18.26
N ILE A 124 3.39 5.01 18.05
CA ILE A 124 2.90 4.33 16.84
C ILE A 124 1.48 3.84 17.09
N ASP A 125 0.53 4.19 16.21
CA ASP A 125 -0.78 3.55 16.21
C ASP A 125 -0.69 2.14 15.60
N MET A 126 -1.13 1.15 16.37
CA MET A 126 -1.03 -0.26 16.02
C MET A 126 -1.84 -0.63 14.76
N GLU A 127 -3.05 -0.08 14.59
CA GLU A 127 -3.89 -0.37 13.42
C GLU A 127 -3.30 0.30 12.18
N ALA A 128 -2.83 1.53 12.33
CA ALA A 128 -2.16 2.24 11.27
C ALA A 128 -0.88 1.55 10.81
N LEU A 129 -0.08 1.00 11.74
CA LEU A 129 1.08 0.19 11.39
C LEU A 129 0.65 -1.07 10.63
N PHE A 130 -0.39 -1.77 11.08
CA PHE A 130 -0.94 -2.94 10.37
C PHE A 130 -1.37 -2.59 8.93
N VAL A 131 -2.07 -1.47 8.76
CA VAL A 131 -2.54 -0.98 7.47
C VAL A 131 -1.35 -0.64 6.55
N GLY A 132 -0.36 0.09 7.05
CA GLY A 132 0.79 0.52 6.27
C GLY A 132 1.78 -0.60 5.91
N THR A 133 1.88 -1.64 6.73
CA THR A 133 2.90 -2.70 6.56
C THR A 133 2.35 -4.02 6.04
N VAL A 134 1.08 -4.32 6.30
CA VAL A 134 0.44 -5.55 5.84
C VAL A 134 -0.52 -5.25 4.69
N LEU A 135 -1.51 -4.38 4.90
CA LEU A 135 -2.53 -4.15 3.87
C LEU A 135 -1.94 -3.47 2.63
N HIS A 136 -1.21 -2.37 2.80
CA HIS A 136 -0.58 -1.65 1.69
C HIS A 136 0.34 -2.55 0.85
N SER A 137 1.22 -3.33 1.48
CA SER A 137 2.13 -4.25 0.78
C SER A 137 1.39 -5.30 -0.04
N LEU A 138 0.34 -5.87 0.53
CA LEU A 138 -0.45 -6.89 -0.16
C LEU A 138 -1.37 -6.30 -1.24
N ASP A 139 -1.79 -5.05 -1.08
CA ASP A 139 -2.59 -4.33 -2.07
C ASP A 139 -1.81 -4.23 -3.38
N HIS A 140 -0.59 -3.68 -3.35
CA HIS A 140 0.32 -3.63 -4.50
C HIS A 140 0.55 -4.99 -5.14
N GLN A 141 0.88 -5.99 -4.33
CA GLN A 141 1.19 -7.31 -4.85
C GLN A 141 -0.03 -7.99 -5.48
N HIS A 142 -1.21 -7.77 -4.91
CA HIS A 142 -2.43 -8.33 -5.45
C HIS A 142 -2.79 -7.69 -6.80
N PHE A 143 -2.47 -6.41 -7.02
CA PHE A 143 -2.61 -5.82 -8.36
C PHE A 143 -1.76 -6.53 -9.38
N GLU A 144 -0.46 -6.65 -9.11
CA GLU A 144 0.49 -7.27 -10.03
C GLU A 144 0.08 -8.71 -10.39
N TRP A 145 -0.50 -9.46 -9.44
CA TRP A 145 -0.93 -10.83 -9.71
C TRP A 145 -2.22 -10.95 -10.53
N ASN A 146 -3.06 -9.92 -10.56
CA ASN A 146 -4.35 -9.96 -11.27
C ASN A 146 -4.28 -9.28 -12.65
N ILE A 147 -3.30 -8.42 -12.89
CA ILE A 147 -3.09 -7.73 -14.18
C ILE A 147 -1.62 -7.90 -14.55
N GLU A 148 -1.31 -8.87 -15.40
CA GLU A 148 0.08 -9.17 -15.77
C GLU A 148 0.67 -8.10 -16.70
N ASP A 149 -0.13 -7.66 -17.67
CA ASP A 149 0.27 -6.64 -18.65
C ASP A 149 -0.58 -5.37 -18.46
N PRO A 150 0.04 -4.18 -18.24
CA PRO A 150 -0.69 -2.92 -18.20
C PRO A 150 -1.65 -2.73 -19.39
N LEU A 151 -1.29 -3.22 -20.58
CA LEU A 151 -2.05 -3.07 -21.82
C LEU A 151 -3.39 -3.81 -21.81
N TRP A 152 -3.64 -4.69 -20.84
CA TRP A 152 -4.95 -5.33 -20.66
C TRP A 152 -6.03 -4.36 -20.16
N LEU A 153 -5.65 -3.17 -19.69
CA LEU A 153 -6.57 -2.09 -19.36
C LEU A 153 -7.07 -1.39 -20.63
N VAL A 154 -7.89 -2.11 -21.40
CA VAL A 154 -8.55 -1.61 -22.61
C VAL A 154 -9.96 -1.12 -22.27
N PRO A 155 -10.29 0.15 -22.53
CA PRO A 155 -11.64 0.66 -22.33
C PRO A 155 -12.56 0.18 -23.47
N VAL A 156 -13.68 -0.45 -23.13
CA VAL A 156 -14.75 -0.76 -24.11
C VAL A 156 -15.60 0.49 -24.38
N CYS A 157 -15.78 1.34 -23.36
CA CYS A 157 -16.50 2.60 -23.46
C CYS A 157 -15.49 3.77 -23.47
N PRO A 158 -15.57 4.68 -24.46
CA PRO A 158 -14.67 5.84 -24.56
C PRO A 158 -14.64 6.73 -23.31
N ASP A 159 -15.73 6.81 -22.55
CA ASP A 159 -15.82 7.62 -21.33
C ASP A 159 -14.82 7.18 -20.24
N PHE A 160 -14.34 5.93 -20.31
CA PHE A 160 -13.34 5.39 -19.38
C PHE A 160 -11.92 5.38 -19.98
N ALA A 161 -11.69 5.99 -21.14
CA ALA A 161 -10.39 5.98 -21.80
C ALA A 161 -9.29 6.63 -20.97
N ALA A 162 -9.58 7.79 -20.35
CA ALA A 162 -8.64 8.47 -19.47
C ALA A 162 -8.27 7.61 -18.25
N LEU A 163 -9.24 6.91 -17.64
CA LEU A 163 -8.99 6.04 -16.49
C LEU A 163 -8.13 4.82 -16.88
N ALA A 164 -8.39 4.26 -18.06
CA ALA A 164 -7.65 3.12 -18.59
C ALA A 164 -6.21 3.48 -18.94
N GLU A 165 -5.99 4.64 -19.56
CA GLU A 165 -4.65 5.17 -19.84
C GLU A 165 -3.90 5.47 -18.53
N PHE A 166 -4.55 6.15 -17.59
CA PHE A 166 -3.94 6.44 -16.29
C PHE A 166 -3.51 5.16 -15.57
N GLY A 167 -4.39 4.16 -15.56
CA GLY A 167 -4.10 2.86 -14.97
C GLY A 167 -2.89 2.18 -15.61
N ARG A 168 -2.75 2.27 -16.94
CA ARG A 168 -1.56 1.77 -17.65
C ARG A 168 -0.27 2.43 -17.16
N PHE A 169 -0.26 3.76 -17.00
CA PHE A 169 0.92 4.48 -16.49
C PHE A 169 1.31 4.03 -15.09
N VAL A 170 0.34 3.96 -14.19
CA VAL A 170 0.59 3.54 -12.79
C VAL A 170 1.11 2.10 -12.76
N HIS A 171 0.47 1.18 -13.48
CA HIS A 171 0.89 -0.23 -13.50
C HIS A 171 2.27 -0.40 -14.12
N ALA A 172 2.57 0.28 -15.23
CA ALA A 172 3.90 0.25 -15.85
C ALA A 172 4.99 0.86 -14.94
N GLY A 173 4.61 1.77 -14.04
CA GLY A 173 5.49 2.36 -13.05
C GLY A 173 5.70 1.51 -11.80
N PHE A 174 4.96 0.41 -11.61
CA PHE A 174 5.14 -0.48 -10.46
C PHE A 174 6.48 -1.19 -10.56
N LEU A 175 7.38 -0.84 -9.65
CA LEU A 175 8.66 -1.54 -9.50
C LEU A 175 8.44 -2.77 -8.62
N LYS A 176 8.74 -3.95 -9.17
CA LYS A 176 8.77 -5.20 -8.39
C LYS A 176 9.65 -5.05 -7.15
N ASP A 177 10.79 -4.37 -7.32
CA ASP A 177 11.68 -4.05 -6.22
C ASP A 177 12.50 -2.76 -6.44
N ILE A 178 12.82 -2.07 -5.34
CA ILE A 178 13.65 -0.87 -5.34
C ILE A 178 15.02 -1.22 -4.76
N TRP A 179 15.92 -1.68 -5.63
CA TRP A 179 17.25 -2.17 -5.26
C TRP A 179 18.19 -1.09 -4.69
N THR A 180 17.86 0.19 -4.87
CA THR A 180 18.66 1.33 -4.39
C THR A 180 18.46 1.66 -2.91
N VAL A 181 17.55 0.97 -2.22
CA VAL A 181 17.23 1.26 -0.82
C VAL A 181 18.12 0.42 0.10
N PRO A 182 19.00 1.03 0.92
CA PRO A 182 20.08 0.34 1.61
C PRO A 182 19.65 -0.26 2.96
N PHE A 183 18.43 -0.80 3.08
CA PHE A 183 17.97 -1.48 4.27
C PHE A 183 16.93 -2.58 3.96
N PRO A 184 16.76 -3.58 4.84
CA PRO A 184 15.75 -4.62 4.67
C PRO A 184 14.35 -4.02 4.56
N ARG A 185 13.59 -4.38 3.53
CA ARG A 185 12.23 -3.87 3.31
C ARG A 185 11.17 -4.91 3.62
N LYS A 186 11.51 -6.19 3.54
CA LYS A 186 10.56 -7.28 3.83
C LYS A 186 10.63 -7.72 5.28
N TYR A 187 9.47 -8.18 5.76
CA TYR A 187 9.32 -8.83 7.06
C TYR A 187 10.25 -10.04 7.26
N ARG A 188 10.58 -10.75 6.18
CA ARG A 188 11.46 -11.93 6.21
C ARG A 188 12.95 -11.59 6.30
N GLU A 189 13.32 -10.35 5.96
CA GLU A 189 14.71 -9.88 5.85
C GLU A 189 15.15 -9.04 7.06
N THR A 190 14.19 -8.53 7.83
CA THR A 190 14.46 -7.68 8.99
C THR A 190 14.91 -8.47 10.21
N THR A 191 15.77 -7.87 11.02
CA THR A 191 16.19 -8.38 12.33
C THR A 191 15.32 -7.86 13.47
N HIS A 192 14.37 -6.95 13.19
CA HIS A 192 13.53 -6.36 14.23
C HIS A 192 12.57 -7.42 14.83
N PRO A 193 12.55 -7.58 16.17
CA PRO A 193 11.90 -8.73 16.81
C PRO A 193 10.38 -8.79 16.58
N PHE A 194 9.69 -7.63 16.57
CA PHE A 194 8.27 -7.56 16.27
C PHE A 194 7.94 -8.09 14.87
N PHE A 195 8.59 -7.56 13.82
CA PHE A 195 8.32 -7.94 12.44
C PHE A 195 8.70 -9.40 12.17
N ALA A 196 9.84 -9.86 12.70
CA ALA A 196 10.25 -11.26 12.60
C ALA A 196 9.24 -12.20 13.30
N GLU A 197 8.69 -11.80 14.45
CA GLU A 197 7.63 -12.56 15.12
C GLU A 197 6.34 -12.62 14.30
N VAL A 198 5.88 -11.48 13.77
CA VAL A 198 4.68 -11.43 12.91
C VAL A 198 4.88 -12.29 11.66
N TYR A 199 6.04 -12.19 11.00
CA TYR A 199 6.37 -12.98 9.80
C TYR A 199 6.26 -14.48 10.04
N ARG A 200 6.86 -14.99 11.13
CA ARG A 200 6.80 -16.43 11.46
C ARG A 200 5.37 -16.92 11.62
N ARG A 201 4.49 -16.09 12.19
CA ARG A 201 3.07 -16.44 12.36
C ARG A 201 2.31 -16.33 11.03
N ALA A 202 2.57 -15.29 10.25
CA ALA A 202 2.01 -15.06 8.92
C ALA A 202 2.36 -16.21 7.95
N ALA A 203 3.62 -16.63 7.91
CA ALA A 203 4.10 -17.67 7.02
C ALA A 203 3.43 -19.04 7.25
N ARG A 204 2.95 -19.30 8.47
CA ARG A 204 2.15 -20.49 8.80
C ARG A 204 0.72 -20.43 8.26
N ILE A 205 0.19 -19.22 8.03
CA ILE A 205 -1.15 -19.02 7.44
C ILE A 205 -1.06 -19.14 5.92
N ASN A 206 -0.17 -18.34 5.31
CA ASN A 206 0.09 -18.37 3.87
C ASN A 206 1.48 -17.78 3.61
N LYS A 207 2.46 -18.64 3.29
CA LYS A 207 3.83 -18.21 3.06
C LYS A 207 3.94 -17.24 1.88
N ARG A 208 3.21 -17.49 0.79
CA ARG A 208 3.27 -16.66 -0.43
C ARG A 208 2.88 -15.21 -0.15
N LEU A 209 1.85 -14.99 0.68
CA LEU A 209 1.43 -13.65 1.09
C LEU A 209 2.38 -13.06 2.14
N ALA A 210 2.83 -13.85 3.11
CA ALA A 210 3.75 -13.40 4.15
C ALA A 210 5.10 -12.90 3.59
N ASP A 211 5.60 -13.54 2.53
CA ASP A 211 6.83 -13.15 1.83
C ASP A 211 6.75 -11.75 1.21
N GLN A 212 5.53 -11.21 1.05
CA GLN A 212 5.26 -9.95 0.37
C GLN A 212 5.00 -8.77 1.32
N MET A 213 4.92 -9.02 2.62
CA MET A 213 4.76 -7.95 3.62
C MET A 213 6.03 -7.09 3.74
N ASP A 214 5.86 -5.76 3.72
CA ASP A 214 6.94 -4.78 3.86
C ASP A 214 6.88 -4.06 5.21
N ILE A 215 8.03 -3.78 5.81
CA ILE A 215 8.13 -3.11 7.11
C ILE A 215 7.85 -1.59 7.03
N CYS A 216 7.68 -1.04 5.83
CA CYS A 216 7.38 0.36 5.58
C CYS A 216 6.76 0.56 4.19
N ILE A 217 6.11 1.71 3.97
CA ILE A 217 5.59 2.09 2.66
C ILE A 217 6.74 2.60 1.79
N ILE A 218 6.98 1.91 0.66
CA ILE A 218 8.04 2.24 -0.28
C ILE A 218 7.81 1.65 -1.68
N LYS A 219 6.57 1.36 -2.03
CA LYS A 219 6.18 0.81 -3.33
C LYS A 219 4.96 1.57 -3.84
#